data_AF-W9TN46-F1
#
_entry.id   AF-W9TN46-F1
#
_cell.length_a   1.000
_cell.length_b   1.000
_cell.length_c   1.000
_cell.angle_alpha   90.00
_cell.angle_beta   90.00
_cell.angle_gamma   90.00
#
_symmetry.space_group_name_H-M   'P 1'
#
loop_
_entity.id
_entity.type
_entity.pdbx_description
1 polymer ?
#
loop_
_entity_poly.entity_id
_entity_poly.type
_entity_poly.pdbx_seq_one_letter_code
_entity_poly.pdbx_strand_id
1 'polypeptide(L)'
;MLRGNDQHRQAAVANGVLVEENVTAAQIFGAGVGMLNDLHALVQTLKDPALDSSDPAVRAQITATMDNLDATHGRLLGAVTDLGGRQNTLTLLSSSNEDVSLVNQKIDGELSRLDYAGASIDLNNYQLSLQATQKTYLKINGLTLFGML
;
A
#
# COMPACT_ATOMS: atom_id res chain seq x y z
N MET A 1 18.22 -22.89 21.00
CA MET A 1 18.49 -22.77 19.54
C MET A 1 17.26 -22.20 18.86
N LEU A 2 17.43 -21.24 17.96
CA LEU A 2 16.33 -20.64 17.21
C LEU A 2 15.76 -21.64 16.21
N ARG A 3 14.43 -21.79 16.15
CA ARG A 3 13.74 -22.70 15.22
C ARG A 3 13.17 -22.00 13.98
N GLY A 4 13.21 -20.67 13.95
CA GLY A 4 12.82 -19.86 12.80
C GLY A 4 13.94 -19.73 11.77
N ASN A 5 13.57 -19.52 10.51
CA ASN A 5 14.51 -19.18 9.44
C ASN A 5 14.61 -17.65 9.26
N ASP A 6 15.48 -17.23 8.34
CA ASP A 6 15.72 -15.82 8.02
C ASP A 6 15.09 -15.43 6.66
N GLN A 7 13.91 -16.01 6.35
CA GLN A 7 13.23 -15.74 5.09
C GLN A 7 12.26 -14.55 5.21
N HIS A 8 12.21 -13.76 4.14
CA HIS A 8 11.26 -12.66 4.00
C HIS A 8 10.16 -13.02 3.00
N ARG A 9 8.94 -12.62 3.33
CA ARG A 9 7.77 -12.63 2.45
C ARG A 9 7.61 -11.25 1.83
N GLN A 10 7.06 -11.21 0.63
CA GLN A 10 6.86 -9.99 -0.13
C GLN A 10 5.43 -9.92 -0.65
N ALA A 11 4.87 -8.72 -0.67
CA ALA A 11 3.60 -8.41 -1.33
C ALA A 11 3.77 -7.36 -2.41
N ALA A 12 3.00 -7.50 -3.49
CA ALA A 12 2.88 -6.49 -4.52
C ALA A 12 1.97 -5.35 -4.04
N VAL A 13 2.49 -4.12 -4.09
CA VAL A 13 1.79 -2.92 -3.60
C VAL A 13 1.53 -1.91 -4.70
N ALA A 14 2.20 -2.05 -5.84
CA ALA A 14 1.93 -1.36 -7.10
C ALA A 14 2.47 -2.21 -8.26
N ASN A 15 2.22 -1.79 -9.50
CA ASN A 15 2.70 -2.51 -10.68
C ASN A 15 4.24 -2.61 -10.67
N GLY A 16 4.76 -3.82 -10.49
CA GLY A 16 6.21 -4.08 -10.41
C GLY A 16 6.88 -3.69 -9.09
N VAL A 17 6.12 -3.26 -8.08
CA VAL A 17 6.68 -2.86 -6.76
C VAL A 17 6.31 -3.90 -5.71
N LEU A 18 7.34 -4.52 -5.13
CA LEU A 18 7.22 -5.48 -4.03
C LEU A 18 7.74 -4.85 -2.73
N VAL A 19 7.06 -5.11 -1.61
CA VAL A 19 7.47 -4.70 -0.27
C VAL A 19 7.55 -5.92 0.64
N GLU A 20 8.58 -5.98 1.48
CA GLU A 20 8.74 -7.03 2.48
C GLU A 20 7.75 -6.88 3.64
N GLU A 21 7.09 -7.97 4.01
CA GLU A 21 6.00 -7.98 4.98
C GLU A 21 6.40 -8.36 6.42
N ASN A 22 7.60 -8.90 6.61
CA ASN A 22 8.02 -9.42 7.91
C ASN A 22 9.45 -9.05 8.28
N VAL A 23 9.66 -9.03 9.59
CA VAL A 23 10.95 -9.02 10.28
C VAL A 23 11.14 -10.41 10.88
N THR A 24 12.37 -10.93 10.88
CA THR A 24 12.67 -12.28 11.39
C THR A 24 13.22 -12.22 12.81
N ALA A 25 13.00 -13.27 13.60
CA ALA A 25 13.63 -13.39 14.91
C ALA A 25 15.16 -13.53 14.78
N ALA A 26 15.66 -14.09 13.68
CA ALA A 26 17.08 -14.21 13.39
C ALA A 26 17.74 -12.82 13.22
N GLN A 27 17.05 -11.88 12.57
CA GLN A 27 17.50 -10.49 12.41
C GLN A 27 17.65 -9.77 13.76
N ILE A 28 16.75 -10.03 14.72
CA ILE A 28 16.75 -9.35 16.02
C ILE A 28 17.70 -10.04 17.02
N PHE A 29 17.58 -11.35 17.19
CA PHE A 29 18.25 -12.12 18.25
C PHE A 29 19.51 -12.85 17.78
N GLY A 30 19.80 -12.84 16.48
CA GLY A 30 20.85 -13.63 15.86
C GLY A 30 20.51 -15.13 15.78
N ALA A 31 21.24 -15.86 14.94
CA ALA A 31 21.01 -17.31 14.72
C ALA A 31 21.13 -18.14 16.01
N GLY A 32 22.00 -17.74 16.92
CA GLY A 32 22.30 -18.47 18.17
C GLY A 32 21.43 -18.10 19.37
N VAL A 33 20.58 -17.07 19.29
CA VAL A 33 19.87 -16.47 20.44
C VAL A 33 20.77 -16.24 21.66
N GLY A 34 22.00 -15.79 21.41
CA GLY A 34 23.07 -15.68 22.41
C GLY A 34 22.64 -14.91 23.66
N MET A 35 22.02 -13.75 23.47
CA MET A 35 21.48 -12.92 24.57
C MET A 35 20.56 -13.69 25.53
N LEU A 36 19.70 -14.58 25.02
CA LEU A 36 18.81 -15.38 25.88
C LEU A 36 19.58 -16.46 26.64
N ASN A 37 20.59 -17.06 26.00
CA ASN A 37 21.43 -18.06 26.64
C ASN A 37 22.31 -17.41 27.73
N ASP A 38 22.87 -16.23 27.48
CA ASP A 38 23.69 -15.49 28.43
C ASP A 38 22.86 -15.00 29.61
N LEU A 39 21.66 -14.48 29.35
CA LEU A 39 20.72 -14.12 30.41
C LEU A 39 20.33 -15.33 31.26
N HIS A 40 20.08 -16.48 30.64
CA HIS A 40 19.80 -17.71 31.38
C HIS A 40 21.00 -18.13 32.25
N ALA A 41 22.20 -18.13 31.68
CA ALA A 41 23.43 -18.46 32.39
C ALA A 41 23.67 -17.51 33.57
N LEU A 42 23.48 -16.21 33.38
CA LEU A 42 23.61 -15.22 34.44
C LEU A 42 22.59 -15.47 35.56
N VAL A 43 21.34 -15.77 35.22
CA VAL A 43 20.31 -16.13 36.22
C VAL A 43 20.72 -17.37 37.02
N GLN A 44 21.34 -18.37 36.40
CA GLN A 44 21.84 -19.54 37.14
C GLN A 44 22.97 -19.17 38.09
N THR A 45 23.96 -18.38 37.62
CA THR A 45 25.05 -17.88 38.46
C THR A 45 24.52 -17.11 39.68
N LEU A 46 23.57 -16.19 39.47
CA LEU A 46 23.01 -15.36 40.54
C LEU A 46 22.12 -16.12 41.53
N LYS A 47 21.67 -17.34 41.17
CA LYS A 47 20.89 -18.21 42.05
C LYS A 47 21.74 -19.15 42.89
N ASP A 48 23.03 -19.28 42.58
CA ASP A 48 23.92 -20.17 43.32
C ASP A 48 24.10 -19.65 44.75
N PRO A 49 23.67 -20.40 45.79
CA PRO A 49 23.87 -19.98 47.17
C PRO A 49 25.34 -19.94 47.59
N ALA A 50 26.24 -20.57 46.84
CA ALA A 50 27.68 -20.54 47.07
C ALA A 50 28.39 -19.43 46.26
N LEU A 51 27.64 -18.55 45.59
CA LEU A 51 28.20 -17.47 44.77
C LEU A 51 29.13 -16.56 45.59
N ASP A 52 30.35 -16.42 45.11
CA ASP A 52 31.26 -15.35 45.55
C ASP A 52 31.02 -14.10 44.69
N SER A 53 30.39 -13.09 45.30
CA SER A 53 30.10 -11.81 44.62
C SER A 53 31.35 -10.97 44.34
N SER A 54 32.50 -11.31 44.96
CA SER A 54 33.77 -10.65 44.72
C SER A 54 34.56 -11.25 43.54
N ASP A 55 34.12 -12.40 43.02
CA ASP A 55 34.75 -13.05 41.87
C ASP A 55 34.67 -12.14 40.62
N PRO A 56 35.82 -11.75 40.04
CA PRO A 56 35.85 -10.98 38.80
C PRO A 56 35.09 -11.63 37.63
N ALA A 57 34.96 -12.96 37.61
CA ALA A 57 34.23 -13.68 36.58
C ALA A 57 32.73 -13.38 36.60
N VAL A 58 32.13 -13.22 37.79
CA VAL A 58 30.71 -12.84 37.95
C VAL A 58 30.47 -11.46 37.38
N ARG A 59 31.36 -10.50 37.67
CA ARG A 59 31.28 -9.15 37.10
C ARG A 59 31.42 -9.18 35.58
N ALA A 60 32.37 -9.96 35.04
CA ALA A 60 32.55 -10.10 33.60
C ALA A 60 31.31 -10.71 32.92
N GLN A 61 30.66 -11.70 33.53
CA GLN A 61 29.44 -12.31 33.01
C GLN A 61 28.26 -11.32 32.99
N ILE A 62 28.11 -10.50 34.04
CA ILE A 62 27.10 -9.44 34.09
C ILE A 62 27.34 -8.44 32.94
N THR A 63 28.56 -7.92 32.81
CA THR A 63 28.90 -6.96 31.75
C THR A 63 28.64 -7.54 30.36
N ALA A 64 29.12 -8.75 30.08
CA ALA A 64 28.88 -9.41 28.79
C ALA A 64 27.38 -9.61 28.50
N THR A 65 26.58 -9.95 29.51
CA THR A 65 25.13 -10.09 29.36
C THR A 65 24.48 -8.74 29.03
N MET A 66 24.90 -7.65 29.71
CA MET A 66 24.40 -6.31 29.41
C MET A 66 24.79 -5.84 28.01
N ASP A 67 26.04 -6.06 27.59
CA ASP A 67 26.49 -5.71 26.25
C ASP A 67 25.68 -6.45 25.17
N ASN A 68 25.39 -7.74 25.39
CA ASN A 68 24.57 -8.53 24.48
C ASN A 68 23.08 -8.13 24.49
N LEU A 69 22.57 -7.69 25.63
CA LEU A 69 21.23 -7.08 25.74
C LEU A 69 21.16 -5.79 24.92
N ASP A 70 22.12 -4.89 25.09
CA ASP A 70 22.18 -3.61 24.38
C ASP A 70 22.33 -3.81 22.87
N ALA A 71 23.18 -4.74 22.44
CA ALA A 71 23.31 -5.08 21.03
C ALA A 71 22.00 -5.63 20.44
N THR A 72 21.29 -6.49 21.18
CA THR A 72 19.99 -7.05 20.76
C THR A 72 18.91 -5.97 20.70
N HIS A 73 18.88 -5.08 21.69
CA HIS A 73 17.99 -3.92 21.73
C HIS A 73 18.26 -2.98 20.55
N GLY A 74 19.52 -2.73 20.20
CA GLY A 74 19.90 -1.96 19.02
C GLY A 74 19.38 -2.57 17.70
N ARG A 75 19.48 -3.90 17.54
CA ARG A 75 18.91 -4.59 16.36
C ARG A 75 17.38 -4.50 16.32
N LEU A 76 16.72 -4.63 17.48
CA LEU A 76 15.27 -4.47 17.59
C LEU A 76 14.85 -3.06 17.16
N LEU A 77 15.50 -2.02 17.68
CA LEU A 77 15.21 -0.64 17.32
C LEU A 77 15.46 -0.39 15.83
N GLY A 78 16.56 -0.92 15.27
CA GLY A 78 16.83 -0.85 13.84
C GLY A 78 15.70 -1.49 13.00
N ALA A 79 15.19 -2.65 13.40
CA ALA A 79 14.05 -3.29 12.73
C ALA A 79 12.76 -2.46 12.85
N VAL A 80 12.51 -1.82 13.99
CA VAL A 80 11.37 -0.91 14.16
C VAL A 80 11.50 0.34 13.27
N THR A 81 12.71 0.91 13.16
CA THR A 81 12.99 2.02 12.25
C THR A 81 12.74 1.64 10.80
N ASP A 82 13.22 0.46 10.37
CA ASP A 82 12.99 -0.04 9.02
C ASP A 82 11.50 -0.27 8.72
N LEU A 83 10.75 -0.85 9.66
CA LEU A 83 9.29 -0.97 9.57
C LEU A 83 8.59 0.40 9.43
N GLY A 84 9.04 1.42 10.18
CA GLY A 84 8.54 2.78 10.04
C GLY A 84 8.82 3.37 8.65
N GLY A 85 10.01 3.11 8.09
CA GLY A 85 10.36 3.47 6.73
C GLY A 85 9.43 2.83 5.70
N ARG A 86 9.18 1.52 5.82
CA ARG A 86 8.24 0.79 4.95
C ARG A 86 6.82 1.36 5.06
N GLN A 87 6.34 1.66 6.27
CA GLN A 87 5.01 2.27 6.47
C GLN A 87 4.88 3.64 5.79
N ASN A 88 5.93 4.48 5.84
CA ASN A 88 5.95 5.75 5.13
C ASN A 88 5.88 5.55 3.61
N THR A 89 6.65 4.61 3.07
CA THR A 89 6.59 4.26 1.65
C THR A 89 5.20 3.76 1.24
N LEU A 90 4.58 2.89 2.03
CA LEU A 90 3.22 2.40 1.78
C LEU A 90 2.18 3.53 1.81
N THR A 91 2.31 4.46 2.75
CA THR A 91 1.43 5.64 2.82
C THR A 91 1.56 6.51 1.56
N LEU A 92 2.79 6.76 1.10
CA LEU A 92 3.04 7.52 -0.14
C LEU A 92 2.45 6.82 -1.37
N LEU A 93 2.60 5.49 -1.45
CA LEU A 93 2.02 4.69 -2.53
C LEU A 93 0.48 4.71 -2.49
N SER A 94 -0.13 4.63 -1.31
CA SER A 94 -1.59 4.75 -1.15
C SER A 94 -2.09 6.09 -1.66
N SER A 95 -1.46 7.19 -1.23
CA SER A 95 -1.81 8.54 -1.69
C SER A 95 -1.68 8.68 -3.20
N SER A 96 -0.61 8.14 -3.78
CA SER A 96 -0.40 8.17 -5.24
C SER A 96 -1.46 7.37 -5.99
N ASN A 97 -1.87 6.21 -5.46
CA ASN A 97 -2.93 5.40 -6.05
C ASN A 97 -4.30 6.08 -5.95
N GLU A 98 -4.58 6.78 -4.86
CA GLU A 98 -5.79 7.58 -4.70
C GLU A 98 -5.85 8.72 -5.73
N ASP A 99 -4.74 9.43 -5.95
CA ASP A 99 -4.64 10.47 -6.97
C ASP A 99 -4.89 9.92 -8.38
N VAL A 100 -4.27 8.78 -8.72
CA VAL A 100 -4.50 8.11 -10.02
C VAL A 100 -5.96 7.69 -10.17
N SER A 101 -6.58 7.15 -9.11
CA SER A 101 -7.99 6.78 -9.11
C SER A 101 -8.89 8.00 -9.35
N LEU A 102 -8.61 9.13 -8.71
CA LEU A 102 -9.35 10.38 -8.89
C LEU A 102 -9.23 10.91 -10.33
N VAL A 103 -8.02 10.91 -10.89
CA VAL A 103 -7.82 11.32 -12.30
C VAL A 103 -8.60 10.40 -13.24
N ASN A 104 -8.56 9.08 -13.03
CA ASN A 104 -9.31 8.12 -13.84
C ASN A 104 -10.82 8.36 -13.75
N GLN A 105 -11.36 8.61 -12.56
CA GLN A 105 -12.78 8.94 -12.37
C GLN A 105 -13.17 10.25 -13.06
N LYS A 106 -12.29 11.26 -13.04
CA LYS A 106 -12.51 12.53 -13.74
C LYS A 106 -12.55 12.32 -15.25
N ILE A 107 -11.59 11.58 -15.80
CA ILE A 107 -11.53 11.25 -17.23
C ILE A 107 -12.77 10.45 -17.65
N ASP A 108 -13.16 9.43 -16.87
CA ASP A 108 -14.37 8.65 -17.12
C ASP A 108 -15.62 9.54 -17.11
N GLY A 109 -15.73 10.47 -16.16
CA GLY A 109 -16.81 11.45 -16.13
C GLY A 109 -16.81 12.42 -17.32
N GLU A 110 -15.64 12.85 -17.79
CA GLU A 110 -15.51 13.67 -19.01
C GLU A 110 -15.86 12.90 -20.28
N LEU A 111 -15.49 11.61 -20.37
CA LEU A 111 -15.81 10.73 -21.50
C LEU A 111 -17.27 10.26 -21.50
N SER A 112 -17.86 10.03 -20.33
CA SER A 112 -19.25 9.58 -20.18
C SER A 112 -20.27 10.70 -20.30
N ARG A 113 -19.87 11.97 -20.11
CA ARG A 113 -20.76 13.11 -20.27
C ARG A 113 -21.09 13.30 -21.75
N LEU A 114 -22.38 13.24 -22.08
CA LEU A 114 -22.88 13.72 -23.37
C LEU A 114 -22.41 15.16 -23.55
N ASP A 115 -21.76 15.46 -24.68
CA ASP A 115 -21.51 16.85 -25.09
C ASP A 115 -22.87 17.51 -25.35
N TYR A 116 -23.48 18.06 -24.30
CA TYR A 116 -24.82 18.65 -24.35
C TYR A 116 -24.89 19.78 -25.37
N ALA A 117 -23.77 20.48 -25.64
CA ALA A 117 -23.73 21.52 -26.66
C ALA A 117 -23.86 20.91 -28.06
N GLY A 118 -23.03 19.92 -28.38
CA GLY A 118 -23.12 19.17 -29.64
C GLY A 118 -24.46 18.47 -29.81
N ALA A 119 -24.92 17.73 -28.79
CA ALA A 119 -26.19 17.01 -28.82
C ALA A 119 -27.40 17.94 -28.97
N SER A 120 -27.37 19.14 -28.39
CA SER A 120 -28.45 20.13 -28.56
C SER A 120 -28.46 20.73 -29.96
N ILE A 121 -27.30 20.93 -30.58
CA ILE A 121 -27.17 21.35 -31.98
C ILE A 121 -27.71 20.26 -32.90
N ASP A 122 -27.29 19.02 -32.70
CA ASP A 122 -27.76 17.86 -33.48
C ASP A 122 -29.28 17.69 -33.35
N LEU A 123 -29.82 17.79 -32.13
CA LEU A 123 -31.27 17.73 -31.89
C LEU A 123 -32.02 18.85 -32.62
N ASN A 124 -31.53 20.09 -32.57
CA ASN A 124 -32.14 21.21 -33.30
C ASN A 124 -32.09 20.97 -34.81
N ASN A 125 -30.98 20.47 -35.34
CA ASN A 125 -30.84 20.14 -36.75
C ASN A 125 -31.81 19.03 -37.18
N TYR A 126 -31.98 17.99 -36.37
CA TYR A 126 -32.99 16.96 -36.59
C TYR A 126 -34.41 17.53 -36.57
N GLN A 127 -34.74 18.41 -35.61
CA GLN A 127 -36.04 19.06 -35.53
C GLN A 127 -36.31 19.96 -36.76
N LEU A 128 -35.32 20.75 -37.19
CA LEU A 128 -35.41 21.58 -38.39
C LEU A 128 -35.63 20.74 -39.64
N SER A 129 -34.88 19.65 -39.79
CA SER A 129 -35.03 18.70 -40.90
C SER A 129 -36.40 18.03 -40.91
N LEU A 130 -36.90 17.65 -39.73
CA LEU A 130 -38.24 17.07 -39.56
C LEU A 130 -39.33 18.06 -39.97
N GLN A 131 -39.24 19.31 -39.51
CA GLN A 131 -40.17 20.38 -39.90
C GLN A 131 -40.13 20.65 -41.40
N ALA A 132 -38.94 20.67 -42.01
CA ALA A 132 -38.79 20.86 -43.45
C ALA A 132 -39.43 19.70 -44.24
N THR A 133 -39.24 18.46 -43.79
CA THR A 133 -39.85 17.27 -44.39
C THR A 133 -41.37 17.32 -44.30
N GLN A 134 -41.92 17.68 -43.14
CA GLN A 134 -43.37 17.84 -42.94
C GLN A 134 -43.96 18.94 -43.83
N LYS A 135 -43.30 20.11 -43.91
CA LYS A 135 -43.70 21.20 -44.81
C LYS A 135 -43.68 20.77 -46.28
N THR A 136 -42.64 20.04 -46.68
CA THR A 136 -42.51 19.50 -48.05
C THR A 136 -43.63 18.51 -48.37
N TYR A 137 -43.92 17.60 -47.44
CA TYR A 137 -45.02 16.63 -47.57
C TYR A 137 -46.38 17.32 -47.74
N LEU A 138 -46.66 18.36 -46.93
CA LEU A 138 -47.88 19.16 -47.05
C LEU A 138 -47.97 19.89 -48.40
N LYS A 139 -46.85 20.42 -48.89
CA LYS A 139 -46.79 21.08 -50.21
C LYS A 139 -47.07 20.10 -51.35
N ILE A 140 -46.49 18.90 -51.31
CA ILE A 140 -46.71 17.84 -52.32
C ILE A 140 -48.17 17.39 -52.28
N ASN A 141 -48.73 17.09 -51.10
CA ASN A 141 -50.15 16.72 -50.96
C ASN A 141 -51.10 17.83 -51.47
N GLY A 142 -50.79 19.09 -51.19
CA GLY A 142 -51.57 20.23 -51.67
C GLY A 142 -51.50 20.41 -53.20
N LEU A 143 -50.34 20.17 -53.82
CA LEU A 143 -50.18 20.22 -55.27
C LEU A 143 -50.90 19.05 -55.98
N THR A 144 -50.94 17.85 -55.38
CA THR A 144 -51.68 16.72 -55.95
C THR A 144 -53.20 16.89 -55.88
N LEU A 145 -53.71 17.62 -54.87
CA LEU A 145 -55.15 17.78 -54.66
C LEU A 145 -55.77 18.92 -55.48
N PHE A 146 -54.98 19.92 -55.88
CA PHE A 146 -55.43 21.02 -56.75
C PHE A 146 -54.89 20.93 -58.20
N GLY A 147 -53.96 20.02 -58.49
CA GLY A 147 -53.47 19.77 -59.86
C GLY A 147 -54.32 18.81 -60.69
N MET A 148 -55.35 18.20 -60.10
CA MET A 148 -56.28 17.26 -60.76
C MET A 148 -57.72 17.81 -60.92
N LEU A 149 -57.97 19.07 -60.56
CA LEU A 149 -59.21 19.82 -60.80
C LEU A 149 -58.96 20.89 -61.86
#